data_AF-A0A3P1SQ52-F1
#
_entry.id   AF-A0A3P1SQ52-F1
#
_cell.length_a   1.000
_cell.length_b   1.000
_cell.length_c   1.000
_cell.angle_alpha   90.00
_cell.angle_beta   90.00
_cell.angle_gamma   90.00
#
_symmetry.space_group_name_H-M   'P 1'
#
loop_
_entity.id
_entity.type
_entity.pdbx_description
1 polymer ?
#
loop_
_entity_poly.entity_id
_entity_poly.type
_entity_poly.pdbx_seq_one_letter_code
_entity_poly.pdbx_strand_id
1 'polypeptide(L)'
;MLKQLSEVLTLTQAMLTAVKAQQWETAEQIQQDREQLLTQCGNMEAPSDKEESLKIHEVILRTKELEATMQPILELNKRDLFDQHKTRNKRQKMVSAYKNNSG
;
A
#
# COMPACT_ATOMS: atom_id res chain seq x y z
N MET A 1 4.51 -6.30 -22.64
CA MET A 1 4.47 -6.46 -21.16
C MET A 1 5.41 -5.48 -20.45
N LEU A 2 6.65 -5.29 -20.93
CA LEU A 2 7.64 -4.42 -20.28
C LEU A 2 7.16 -3.00 -19.96
N LYS A 3 6.44 -2.35 -20.89
CA LYS A 3 5.89 -1.00 -20.68
C LYS A 3 4.95 -0.93 -19.47
N GLN A 4 3.99 -1.86 -19.38
CA GLN A 4 3.02 -1.86 -18.28
C GLN A 4 3.68 -2.17 -16.93
N LEU A 5 4.65 -3.09 -16.90
CA LEU A 5 5.43 -3.35 -15.68
C LEU A 5 6.28 -2.15 -15.26
N SER A 6 6.79 -1.37 -16.22
CA SER A 6 7.50 -0.12 -15.92
C SER A 6 6.57 0.94 -15.32
N GLU A 7 5.31 0.96 -15.77
CA GLU A 7 4.26 1.81 -15.20
C GLU A 7 3.88 1.35 -13.78
N VAL A 8 3.77 0.03 -13.55
CA VAL A 8 3.61 -0.53 -12.19
C VAL A 8 4.73 -0.07 -11.27
N LEU A 9 5.99 -0.13 -11.71
CA LEU A 9 7.13 0.35 -10.92
C LEU A 9 7.00 1.85 -10.59
N THR A 10 6.56 2.66 -11.56
CA THR A 10 6.35 4.10 -11.37
C THR A 10 5.25 4.36 -10.33
N LEU A 11 4.13 3.63 -10.41
CA LEU A 11 3.06 3.70 -9.42
C LEU A 11 3.54 3.24 -8.04
N THR A 12 4.36 2.20 -7.94
CA THR A 12 4.94 1.77 -6.65
C THR A 12 5.84 2.84 -6.04
N GLN A 13 6.61 3.59 -6.84
CA GLN A 13 7.39 4.73 -6.36
C GLN A 13 6.51 5.88 -5.87
N ALA A 14 5.44 6.19 -6.61
CA ALA A 14 4.45 7.21 -6.22
C ALA A 14 3.72 6.81 -4.93
N MET A 15 3.32 5.54 -4.82
CA MET A 15 2.67 5.00 -3.61
C MET A 15 3.59 5.09 -2.40
N LEU A 16 4.88 4.72 -2.53
CA LEU A 16 5.84 4.87 -1.44
C LEU A 16 5.96 6.34 -0.99
N THR A 17 5.92 7.28 -1.93
CA THR A 17 5.97 8.72 -1.64
C THR A 17 4.72 9.16 -0.87
N ALA A 18 3.52 8.75 -1.32
CA ALA A 18 2.26 9.04 -0.65
C ALA A 18 2.22 8.43 0.77
N VAL A 19 2.66 7.18 0.94
CA VAL A 19 2.73 6.49 2.24
C VAL A 19 3.70 7.20 3.19
N LYS A 20 4.88 7.62 2.72
CA LYS A 20 5.82 8.42 3.54
C LYS A 20 5.24 9.77 3.94
N ALA A 21 4.44 10.38 3.07
CA ALA A 21 3.72 11.62 3.33
C ALA A 21 2.41 11.43 4.12
N GLN A 22 2.06 10.18 4.51
CA GLN A 22 0.80 9.83 5.18
C GLN A 22 -0.46 10.23 4.40
N GLN A 23 -0.36 10.34 3.07
CA GLN A 23 -1.46 10.65 2.16
C GLN A 23 -2.22 9.35 1.81
N TRP A 24 -2.96 8.82 2.79
CA TRP A 24 -3.55 7.48 2.71
C TRP A 24 -4.59 7.32 1.58
N GLU A 25 -5.46 8.31 1.38
CA GLU A 25 -6.44 8.29 0.27
C GLU A 25 -5.74 8.27 -1.09
N THR A 26 -4.67 9.06 -1.25
CA THR A 26 -3.85 9.04 -2.47
C THR A 26 -3.14 7.70 -2.66
N ALA A 27 -2.59 7.13 -1.58
CA ALA A 27 -1.94 5.82 -1.63
C ALA A 27 -2.93 4.71 -2.03
N GLU A 28 -4.18 4.77 -1.55
CA GLU A 28 -5.25 3.83 -1.91
C GLU A 28 -5.63 3.94 -3.38
N GLN A 29 -5.82 5.16 -3.91
CA GLN A 29 -6.10 5.35 -5.33
C GLN A 29 -4.98 4.78 -6.21
N ILE A 30 -3.72 5.06 -5.86
CA ILE A 30 -2.56 4.54 -6.60
C ILE A 30 -2.52 3.00 -6.53
N GLN A 31 -2.88 2.41 -5.40
CA GLN A 31 -2.96 0.95 -5.26
C GLN A 31 -4.00 0.35 -6.22
N GLN A 32 -5.18 0.95 -6.33
CA GLN A 32 -6.23 0.48 -7.25
C GLN A 32 -5.77 0.53 -8.71
N ASP A 33 -5.16 1.65 -9.13
CA ASP A 33 -4.63 1.81 -10.48
C ASP A 33 -3.53 0.76 -10.77
N ARG A 34 -2.67 0.51 -9.78
CA ARG A 34 -1.60 -0.50 -9.85
C ARG A 34 -2.16 -1.93 -9.96
N GLU A 35 -3.17 -2.28 -9.17
CA GLU A 35 -3.83 -3.59 -9.22
C GLU A 35 -4.45 -3.83 -10.60
N GLN A 36 -5.08 -2.81 -11.19
CA GLN A 36 -5.64 -2.89 -12.53
C GLN A 36 -4.58 -3.20 -13.59
N LEU A 37 -3.42 -2.53 -13.53
CA LEU A 37 -2.30 -2.78 -14.43
C LEU A 37 -1.66 -4.17 -14.22
N LEU A 38 -1.56 -4.64 -12.98
CA LEU A 38 -1.07 -5.98 -12.69
C LEU A 38 -1.99 -7.08 -13.25
N THR A 39 -3.31 -6.90 -13.14
CA THR A 39 -4.29 -7.79 -13.78
C THR A 39 -4.12 -7.81 -15.29
N GLN A 40 -3.90 -6.65 -15.92
CA GLN A 40 -3.63 -6.57 -17.36
C GLN A 40 -2.35 -7.32 -17.73
N CYS A 41 -1.25 -7.11 -16.99
CA CYS A 41 0.03 -7.79 -17.20
C CYS A 41 -0.11 -9.31 -17.09
N GLY A 42 -0.86 -9.82 -16.12
CA GLY A 42 -1.08 -11.26 -15.90
C GLY A 42 -1.80 -11.97 -17.05
N ASN A 43 -2.52 -11.21 -17.89
CA ASN A 43 -3.22 -11.72 -19.07
C ASN A 43 -2.44 -11.55 -20.37
N MET A 44 -1.25 -10.93 -20.34
CA MET A 44 -0.40 -10.78 -21.52
C MET A 44 0.43 -12.03 -21.78
N GLU A 45 0.74 -12.29 -23.05
CA GLU A 45 1.72 -13.32 -23.41
C GLU A 45 3.09 -13.00 -22.79
N ALA A 46 3.76 -14.05 -22.30
CA ALA A 46 5.11 -13.92 -21.80
C ALA A 46 6.06 -13.50 -22.94
N PRO A 47 7.05 -12.63 -22.66
CA PRO A 47 8.03 -12.26 -23.66
C PRO A 47 8.79 -13.50 -24.15
N SER A 48 8.90 -13.65 -25.47
CA SER A 48 9.71 -14.71 -26.11
C SER A 48 11.17 -14.32 -26.25
N ASP A 49 11.48 -13.03 -26.10
CA ASP A 49 12.83 -12.49 -26.19
C ASP A 49 13.55 -12.49 -24.83
N LYS A 50 14.82 -12.92 -24.85
CA LYS A 50 15.65 -13.01 -23.64
C LYS A 50 15.99 -11.64 -23.07
N GLU A 51 16.24 -10.65 -23.92
CA GLU A 51 16.59 -9.30 -23.47
C GLU A 51 15.38 -8.63 -22.81
N GLU A 52 14.20 -8.73 -23.41
CA GLU A 52 12.95 -8.24 -22.81
C GLU A 52 12.65 -8.97 -21.48
N SER A 53 12.84 -10.29 -21.43
CA SER A 53 12.66 -11.07 -20.20
C SER A 53 13.55 -10.61 -19.05
N LEU A 54 14.82 -10.30 -19.33
CA LEU A 54 15.76 -9.78 -18.33
C LEU A 54 15.33 -8.41 -17.82
N LYS A 55 14.93 -7.50 -18.71
CA LYS A 55 14.43 -6.16 -18.33
C LYS A 55 13.16 -6.27 -17.48
N ILE A 56 12.24 -7.16 -17.84
CA ILE A 56 11.04 -7.44 -17.05
C ILE A 56 11.44 -7.93 -15.65
N HIS A 57 12.40 -8.84 -15.56
CA HIS A 57 12.86 -9.35 -14.28
C HIS A 57 13.45 -8.25 -13.39
N GLU A 58 14.29 -7.37 -13.95
CA GLU A 58 14.84 -6.21 -13.22
C GLU A 58 13.75 -5.28 -12.69
N VAL A 59 12.74 -4.98 -13.52
CA VAL A 59 11.60 -4.14 -13.12
C VAL A 59 10.78 -4.79 -11.99
N ILE A 60 10.57 -6.10 -12.04
CA ILE A 60 9.88 -6.85 -10.99
C ILE A 60 10.68 -6.83 -9.68
N LEU A 61 11.99 -7.06 -9.74
CA LEU A 61 12.86 -7.00 -8.56
C LEU A 61 12.80 -5.62 -7.93
N ARG A 62 12.91 -4.56 -8.73
CA ARG A 62 12.88 -3.19 -8.23
C ARG A 62 11.54 -2.84 -7.59
N THR A 63 10.44 -3.32 -8.15
CA THR A 63 9.10 -3.18 -7.57
C THR A 63 9.04 -3.82 -6.18
N LYS A 64 9.54 -5.06 -6.05
CA LYS A 64 9.56 -5.79 -4.76
C LYS A 64 10.39 -5.10 -3.70
N GLU A 65 11.53 -4.50 -4.06
CA GLU A 65 12.37 -3.75 -3.12
C GLU A 65 11.64 -2.53 -2.54
N LEU A 66 10.88 -1.83 -3.37
CA LEU A 66 10.08 -0.69 -2.93
C LEU A 66 8.92 -1.12 -2.02
N GLU A 67 8.26 -2.22 -2.35
CA GLU A 67 7.22 -2.81 -1.50
C GLU A 67 7.78 -3.23 -0.14
N ALA A 68 8.94 -3.89 -0.11
CA ALA A 68 9.62 -4.26 1.13
C ALA A 68 9.96 -3.03 1.98
N THR A 69 10.30 -1.91 1.35
CA THR A 69 10.54 -0.63 2.04
C THR A 69 9.25 -0.02 2.61
N MET A 70 8.12 -0.23 1.93
CA MET A 70 6.82 0.32 2.30
C MET A 70 6.16 -0.46 3.45
N GLN A 71 6.30 -1.79 3.45
CA GLN A 71 5.67 -2.69 4.42
C GLN A 71 5.80 -2.28 5.89
N PRO A 72 6.99 -1.93 6.43
CA PRO A 72 7.10 -1.55 7.84
C PRO A 72 6.32 -0.26 8.18
N ILE A 73 6.16 0.66 7.23
CA ILE A 73 5.41 1.91 7.42
C ILE A 73 3.91 1.60 7.55
N LEU A 74 3.40 0.69 6.70
CA LEU A 74 2.01 0.25 6.74
C LEU A 74 1.68 -0.49 8.04
N GLU A 75 2.58 -1.38 8.49
CA GLU A 75 2.41 -2.11 9.75
C GLU A 75 2.41 -1.17 10.96
N LEU A 76 3.26 -0.13 10.95
CA LEU A 76 3.26 0.89 11.99
C LEU A 76 1.94 1.65 12.02
N ASN A 77 1.47 2.16 10.87
CA ASN A 77 0.20 2.88 10.76
C ASN A 77 -0.98 2.02 11.25
N LYS A 78 -1.00 0.73 10.90
CA LYS A 78 -2.03 -0.21 11.37
C LYS A 78 -2.05 -0.35 12.90
N ARG A 79 -0.88 -0.43 13.53
CA ARG A 79 -0.76 -0.46 15.00
C ARG A 79 -1.24 0.84 15.63
N ASP A 80 -0.84 1.97 15.08
CA ASP A 80 -1.24 3.29 15.58
C ASP A 80 -2.76 3.49 15.52
N LEU A 81 -3.39 3.10 14.42
CA LEU A 81 -4.85 3.11 14.29
C LEU A 81 -5.52 2.23 15.34
N PHE A 82 -5.02 1.01 15.56
CA PHE A 82 -5.54 0.10 16.58
C PHE A 82 -5.47 0.71 17.99
N ASP A 83 -4.33 1.32 18.35
CA ASP A 83 -4.14 1.93 19.66
C ASP A 83 -5.00 3.18 19.86
N GLN A 84 -5.19 3.98 18.80
CA GLN A 84 -6.14 5.10 18.81
C GLN A 84 -7.57 4.62 19.06
N HIS A 85 -8.02 3.56 18.37
CA HIS A 85 -9.34 2.97 18.57
C HIS A 85 -9.52 2.42 19.99
N LYS A 86 -8.52 1.70 20.52
CA LYS A 86 -8.55 1.18 21.89
C LYS A 86 -8.66 2.31 22.92
N THR A 87 -7.89 3.38 22.73
CA THR A 87 -7.90 4.55 23.61
C THR A 87 -9.25 5.28 23.55
N ARG A 88 -9.81 5.48 22.35
CA ARG A 88 -11.13 6.07 22.15
C ARG A 88 -12.22 5.25 22.85
N ASN A 89 -12.21 3.93 22.69
CA ASN A 89 -13.18 3.04 23.33
C ASN A 89 -13.07 3.09 24.86
N LYS A 90 -11.86 3.14 25.42
CA LYS A 90 -11.65 3.31 26.86
C LYS A 90 -12.21 4.65 27.36
N ARG A 91 -11.94 5.75 26.65
CA ARG A 91 -12.50 7.07 26.98
C ARG A 91 -14.03 7.08 26.94
N GLN A 92 -14.65 6.50 25.92
CA GLN A 92 -16.10 6.40 25.80
C GLN A 92 -16.72 5.60 26.95
N LYS A 93 -16.12 4.46 27.33
CA LYS A 93 -16.57 3.67 28.49
C LYS A 93 -16.49 4.46 29.80
N MET A 94 -15.40 5.20 30.02
CA MET A 94 -15.27 6.05 31.21
C MET A 94 -16.33 7.16 31.24
N VAL A 95 -16.51 7.89 30.13
CA VAL A 95 -17.53 8.96 30.03
C VAL A 95 -18.94 8.42 30.29
N SER A 96 -19.26 7.23 29.77
CA SER A 96 -20.55 6.57 30.02
C SER A 96 -20.72 6.19 31.50
N ALA A 97 -19.67 5.64 32.13
CA ALA A 97 -19.69 5.30 33.56
C ALA A 97 -19.87 6.53 34.46
N TYR A 98 -19.19 7.65 34.16
CA TYR A 98 -19.37 8.89 34.91
C TYR A 98 -20.78 9.48 34.72
N LYS A 99 -21.35 9.46 33.51
CA LYS A 99 -22.73 9.91 33.29
C LYS A 99 -23.77 9.06 34.04
N ASN A 100 -23.55 7.75 34.13
CA ASN A 100 -24.48 6.84 34.80
C ASN A 100 -24.34 6.83 36.33
N ASN A 101 -23.20 7.27 36.89
CA ASN A 101 -22.99 7.39 38.34
C ASN A 101 -23.29 8.80 38.90
N SER A 102 -23.58 9.79 38.05
CA SER A 102 -23.82 11.19 38.45
C SER A 102 -25.29 11.62 38.35
N GLY A 103 -26.21 10.69 38.07
CA GLY A 103 -27.66 10.90 38.04
C GLY A 103 -28.36 9.85 38.89
#